data_AF-A0A7Z9K3E3-F1
#
_entry.id   AF-A0A7Z9K3E3-F1
#
_cell.length_a   1.000
_cell.length_b   1.000
_cell.length_c   1.000
_cell.angle_alpha   90.00
_cell.angle_beta   90.00
_cell.angle_gamma   90.00
#
_symmetry.space_group_name_H-M   'P 1'
#
loop_
_entity.id
_entity.type
_entity.pdbx_description
1 polymer ?
#
loop_
_entity_poly.entity_id
_entity_poly.type
_entity_poly.pdbx_seq_one_letter_code
_entity_poly.pdbx_strand_id
1 'polypeptide(L)'
;MTFGQTLKNLRTKSGKSRYRLNQYSGLDEAYILRLESGERQNPSRDSVMKLGLALVATSEAMSIQDVNELLLAAGYAPLRSRGEAESGV
;
A
#
# COMPACT_ATOMS: atom_id res chain seq x y z
N MET A 1 -3.79 -9.42 -9.88
CA MET A 1 -2.46 -8.76 -9.86
C MET A 1 -1.73 -9.22 -8.60
N THR A 2 -0.40 -9.26 -8.59
CA THR A 2 0.37 -9.53 -7.36
C THR A 2 0.45 -8.29 -6.47
N PHE A 3 0.79 -8.45 -5.20
CA PHE A 3 1.07 -7.32 -4.31
C PHE A 3 2.12 -6.37 -4.90
N GLY A 4 3.24 -6.90 -5.38
CA GLY A 4 4.34 -6.11 -5.93
C GLY A 4 3.92 -5.25 -7.13
N GLN A 5 3.13 -5.83 -8.05
CA GLN A 5 2.61 -5.08 -9.20
C GLN A 5 1.63 -3.99 -8.78
N THR A 6 0.76 -4.29 -7.80
CA THR A 6 -0.19 -3.32 -7.23
C THR A 6 0.54 -2.15 -6.58
N LEU A 7 1.52 -2.44 -5.71
CA LEU A 7 2.36 -1.43 -5.08
C LEU A 7 3.08 -0.54 -6.10
N LYS A 8 3.68 -1.14 -7.15
CA LYS A 8 4.36 -0.40 -8.20
C LYS A 8 3.41 0.53 -8.96
N ASN A 9 2.22 0.05 -9.31
CA ASN A 9 1.21 0.83 -10.02
C ASN A 9 0.75 2.02 -9.16
N LEU A 10 0.39 1.78 -7.90
CA LEU A 10 -0.03 2.83 -6.97
C LEU A 10 1.08 3.83 -6.66
N ARG A 11 2.33 3.37 -6.51
CA ARG A 11 3.48 4.27 -6.34
C ARG A 11 3.63 5.20 -7.55
N THR A 12 3.51 4.66 -8.75
CA THR A 12 3.62 5.44 -9.98
C THR A 12 2.44 6.42 -10.12
N LYS A 13 1.22 5.97 -9.81
CA LYS A 13 0.00 6.80 -9.71
C LYS A 13 0.19 7.98 -8.73
N SER A 14 0.78 7.72 -7.57
CA SER A 14 1.03 8.75 -6.55
C SER A 14 2.12 9.78 -6.93
N GLY A 15 2.85 9.55 -8.03
CA GLY A 15 3.97 10.38 -8.48
C GLY A 15 5.24 10.23 -7.65
N LYS A 16 5.38 9.16 -6.84
CA LYS A 16 6.50 8.98 -5.92
C LYS A 16 7.58 8.08 -6.49
N SER A 17 8.85 8.42 -6.26
CA SER A 17 9.94 7.45 -6.36
C SER A 17 9.93 6.49 -5.17
N ARG A 18 10.68 5.38 -5.22
CA ARG A 18 10.84 4.50 -4.06
C ARG A 18 11.53 5.22 -2.90
N TYR A 19 12.55 6.03 -3.19
CA TYR A 19 13.15 6.94 -2.22
C TYR A 19 12.12 7.83 -1.50
N ARG A 20 11.22 8.49 -2.24
CA ARG A 20 10.15 9.29 -1.60
C ARG A 20 9.22 8.41 -0.77
N LEU A 21 8.89 7.22 -1.25
CA LEU A 21 8.04 6.29 -0.50
C LEU A 21 8.71 5.80 0.80
N ASN A 22 10.04 5.60 0.79
CA ASN A 22 10.85 5.33 1.98
C ASN A 22 10.72 6.47 3.00
N GLN A 23 10.92 7.73 2.58
CA GLN A 23 10.86 8.90 3.47
C GLN A 23 9.53 9.01 4.22
N TYR A 24 8.41 8.68 3.57
CA TYR A 24 7.08 8.74 4.20
C TYR A 24 6.70 7.47 4.97
N SER A 25 7.21 6.31 4.59
CA SER A 25 6.83 5.03 5.22
C SER A 25 7.79 4.59 6.34
N GLY A 26 9.02 5.11 6.35
CA GLY A 26 10.13 4.60 7.15
C GLY A 26 10.62 3.22 6.73
N LEU A 27 10.14 2.67 5.62
CA LEU A 27 10.55 1.36 5.09
C LEU A 27 11.72 1.53 4.13
N ASP A 28 12.75 0.71 4.30
CA ASP A 28 13.95 0.72 3.48
C ASP A 28 13.65 0.65 1.97
N GLU A 29 14.32 1.48 1.16
CA GLU A 29 14.12 1.52 -0.28
C GLU A 29 14.40 0.18 -0.97
N ALA A 30 15.41 -0.58 -0.50
CA ALA A 30 15.69 -1.93 -0.97
C ALA A 30 14.62 -2.94 -0.54
N TYR A 31 13.93 -2.71 0.58
CA TYR A 31 12.75 -3.51 0.93
C TYR A 31 11.59 -3.23 -0.03
N ILE A 32 11.32 -1.96 -0.34
CA ILE A 32 10.28 -1.55 -1.31
C ILE A 32 10.58 -2.13 -2.70
N LEU A 33 11.84 -2.07 -3.15
CA LEU A 33 12.26 -2.68 -4.41
C LEU A 33 11.96 -4.18 -4.46
N ARG A 34 12.33 -4.93 -3.41
CA ARG A 34 12.09 -6.38 -3.31
C ARG A 34 10.61 -6.74 -3.29
N LEU A 35 9.78 -5.89 -2.71
CA LEU A 35 8.32 -6.04 -2.78
C LEU A 35 7.81 -5.85 -4.21
N GLU A 36 8.24 -4.78 -4.90
CA GLU A 36 7.83 -4.50 -6.28
C GLU A 36 8.33 -5.55 -7.29
N SER A 37 9.51 -6.15 -7.05
CA SER A 37 10.07 -7.21 -7.89
C SER A 37 9.48 -8.59 -7.61
N GLY A 38 8.80 -8.78 -6.48
CA GLY A 38 8.30 -10.08 -6.03
C GLY A 38 9.37 -10.96 -5.36
N GLU A 39 10.61 -10.48 -5.21
CA GLU A 39 11.66 -11.16 -4.45
C GLU A 39 11.28 -11.32 -2.97
N ARG A 40 10.56 -10.33 -2.43
CA ARG A 40 9.90 -10.44 -1.13
C ARG A 40 8.39 -10.41 -1.31
N GLN A 41 7.73 -11.39 -0.71
CA GLN A 41 6.29 -11.55 -0.72
C GLN A 41 5.73 -11.46 0.70
N ASN A 42 4.41 -11.37 0.83
CA ASN A 42 3.69 -11.37 2.11
C ASN A 42 4.20 -10.31 3.11
N PRO A 43 4.14 -9.00 2.77
CA PRO A 43 4.44 -7.94 3.74
C PRO A 43 3.48 -8.02 4.93
N SER A 44 3.94 -7.66 6.13
CA SER A 44 3.06 -7.56 7.29
C SER A 44 2.00 -6.48 7.08
N ARG A 45 0.87 -6.60 7.77
CA ARG A 45 -0.20 -5.59 7.73
C ARG A 45 0.33 -4.20 8.11
N ASP A 46 1.22 -4.11 9.10
CA ASP A 46 1.88 -2.86 9.48
C ASP A 46 2.69 -2.25 8.32
N SER A 47 3.51 -3.05 7.62
CA SER A 47 4.24 -2.58 6.44
C SER A 47 3.28 -2.09 5.35
N VAL A 48 2.18 -2.81 5.11
CA VAL A 48 1.16 -2.41 4.12
C VAL A 48 0.50 -1.08 4.50
N MET A 49 0.19 -0.88 5.78
CA MET A 49 -0.37 0.38 6.28
C MET A 49 0.61 1.55 6.15
N LYS A 50 1.90 1.34 6.47
CA LYS A 50 2.95 2.35 6.27
C LYS A 50 3.10 2.74 4.80
N LEU A 51 3.04 1.77 3.89
CA LEU A 51 3.04 2.03 2.45
C LEU A 51 1.79 2.79 2.01
N GLY A 52 0.60 2.39 2.48
CA GLY A 52 -0.66 3.08 2.18
C GLY A 52 -0.64 4.55 2.60
N LEU A 53 -0.21 4.84 3.84
CA LEU A 53 -0.04 6.21 4.32
C LEU A 53 0.98 7.00 3.47
N ALA A 54 2.10 6.37 3.12
CA ALA A 54 3.14 6.98 2.32
C ALA A 54 2.71 7.27 0.88
N LEU A 55 1.84 6.45 0.30
CA LEU A 55 1.28 6.69 -1.03
C LEU A 55 0.36 7.92 -1.01
N VAL A 56 -0.52 8.01 -0.02
CA VAL A 56 -1.50 9.10 0.13
C VAL A 56 -0.82 10.42 0.51
N ALA A 57 0.25 10.38 1.29
CA ALA A 57 0.95 11.58 1.74
C ALA A 57 1.28 12.51 0.57
N THR A 58 0.82 13.76 0.60
CA THR A 58 1.08 14.79 -0.42
C THR A 58 0.65 14.42 -1.85
N SER A 59 -0.28 13.47 -2.04
CA SER A 59 -0.76 13.06 -3.37
C SER A 59 -2.27 13.22 -3.49
N GLU A 60 -2.71 14.12 -4.37
CA GLU A 60 -4.13 14.33 -4.68
C GLU A 60 -4.72 13.24 -5.58
N ALA A 61 -3.86 12.44 -6.21
CA ALA A 61 -4.27 11.34 -7.10
C ALA A 61 -4.71 10.08 -6.34
N MET A 62 -4.50 10.05 -5.02
CA MET A 62 -4.73 8.88 -4.18
C MET A 62 -6.05 8.97 -3.41
N SER A 63 -6.73 7.85 -3.29
CA SER A 63 -8.00 7.69 -2.58
C SER A 63 -7.92 6.55 -1.56
N ILE A 64 -8.95 6.45 -0.71
CA ILE A 64 -9.08 5.33 0.24
C ILE A 64 -9.22 3.98 -0.49
N GLN A 65 -9.80 3.97 -1.69
CA GLN A 65 -9.95 2.79 -2.52
C GLN A 65 -8.59 2.24 -2.96
N ASP A 66 -7.61 3.10 -3.22
CA ASP A 66 -6.25 2.67 -3.56
C ASP A 66 -5.54 2.01 -2.37
N VAL A 67 -5.77 2.50 -1.15
CA VAL A 67 -5.25 1.87 0.07
C VAL A 67 -5.92 0.51 0.29
N ASN A 68 -7.21 0.41 0.02
CA ASN A 68 -7.95 -0.85 0.08
C ASN A 68 -7.47 -1.86 -0.96
N GLU A 69 -7.16 -1.40 -2.18
CA GLU A 69 -6.55 -2.23 -3.23
C GLU A 69 -5.21 -2.82 -2.74
N LEU A 70 -4.37 -1.99 -2.11
CA LEU A 70 -3.09 -2.43 -1.56
C LEU A 70 -3.27 -3.47 -0.43
N LEU A 71 -4.24 -3.26 0.46
CA LEU A 71 -4.57 -4.20 1.55
C LEU A 71 -5.05 -5.54 1.00
N LEU A 72 -5.99 -5.51 0.06
CA LEU A 72 -6.54 -6.71 -0.57
C LEU A 72 -5.45 -7.49 -1.32
N ALA A 73 -4.57 -6.80 -2.05
CA ALA A 73 -3.45 -7.43 -2.75
C ALA A 73 -2.44 -8.09 -1.81
N ALA A 74 -2.38 -7.68 -0.54
CA ALA A 74 -1.58 -8.30 0.51
C ALA A 74 -2.34 -9.39 1.31
N GLY A 75 -3.60 -9.66 0.98
CA GLY A 75 -4.44 -10.62 1.70
C GLY A 75 -5.07 -10.09 2.99
N TYR A 76 -5.13 -8.77 3.17
CA TYR A 76 -5.75 -8.14 4.33
C TYR A 76 -7.12 -7.54 3.99
N ALA A 77 -8.00 -7.53 5.00
CA ALA A 77 -9.29 -6.85 4.87
C ALA A 77 -9.10 -5.33 4.63
N PRO A 78 -9.96 -4.72 3.79
CA PRO A 78 -9.93 -3.28 3.54
C PRO A 78 -10.24 -2.47 4.80
N LEU A 79 -9.90 -1.18 4.76
CA LEU A 79 -10.29 -0.22 5.79
C LEU A 79 -11.81 -0.08 5.79
N ARG A 80 -12.40 -0.20 6.98
CA ARG A 80 -13.84 0.00 7.21
C ARG A 80 -14.13 1.45 7.56
N SER A 81 -15.24 1.97 7.07
CA SER A 81 -15.73 3.26 7.53
C SER A 81 -16.24 3.12 8.96
N ARG A 82 -15.92 4.08 9.83
CA ARG A 82 -16.50 4.11 11.18
C ARG A 82 -18.03 4.23 11.04
N GLY A 83 -18.76 3.22 11.48
CA GLY A 83 -20.23 3.15 11.40
C GLY A 83 -20.79 2.14 10.38
N GLU A 84 -19.94 1.49 9.57
CA GLU A 84 -20.34 0.30 8.81
C GLU A 84 -20.53 -0.86 9.80
N ALA A 85 -21.79 -1.22 10.06
CA ALA A 85 -22.12 -2.37 10.90
C ALA A 85 -21.52 -3.65 10.32
N GLU A 86 -21.16 -4.61 11.19
CA GLU A 86 -20.75 -5.94 10.79
C GLU A 86 -21.91 -6.63 10.07
N SER A 87 -21.95 -6.56 8.74
CA SER A 87 -22.67 -7.54 7.95
C SER A 87 -21.84 -8.82 7.94
N GLY A 88 -21.78 -9.47 9.10
CA GLY A 88 -21.39 -10.86 9.21
C GLY A 88 -22.52 -11.71 8.63
N VAL A 89 -22.20 -12.45 7.58
CA VAL A 89 -22.90 -13.67 7.18
C VAL A 89 -21.86 -14.78 7.13
#